data_AF-A0A955MSN0-F1
#
_entry.id   AF-A0A955MSN0-F1
#
_cell.length_a   1.000
_cell.length_b   1.000
_cell.length_c   1.000
_cell.angle_alpha   90.00
_cell.angle_beta   90.00
_cell.angle_gamma   90.00
#
_symmetry.space_group_name_H-M   'P 1'
#
loop_
_entity.id
_entity.type
_entity.pdbx_description
1 polymer ?
#
loop_
_entity_poly.entity_id
_entity_poly.type
_entity_poly.pdbx_seq_one_letter_code
_entity_poly.pdbx_strand_id
1 'polypeptide(L)'
;PAGNLLAPSYAGWKRPDGTYDKAYLAGLSVTTIAALDRLILLEKMAGSSEWVAKLTERRDLSKKGLSLLTTEEGYLIKSLDPDGTKHGVFGAGKHGYFESSPNHDAIAFRVVPDNQAEQIYTKIASIPGLRPYRFILPNYPGLDDMYREPDDWLWKFGTWVNGGHWSTCEARMIMAYYRLGKFDDIQESMNQLLTFARDFRMDNPLVEFGSKVYQPKQPINLCYDSLGPPAAMIRGLFEYLYLEDGLKLIPHIPPSVTELDQLFPVRFGKKKVFISTKGVGKIRAVHVNGGEWSNFDRDSVLLPDATTPDEAWVEILFEEDVPESSSPEELQPLFGESIDSSTSDTDVQALEDRLAPIKRFLSVLNELGLGNSYEASHARLAISSQEAHRRRLVLREVGKLRLLPEESQKAAGNSYQESTNRICEGLEKVLASYASSKNIKEKRMHDLWRRASVQQENENE
;
A
#
# COMPACT_ATOMS: atom_id res chain seq x y z
N PRO A 1 18.04 13.92 -0.42
CA PRO A 1 16.65 13.84 -0.91
C PRO A 1 15.70 13.54 0.26
N ALA A 2 14.85 14.48 0.64
CA ALA A 2 13.98 14.38 1.81
C ALA A 2 12.64 13.72 1.47
N GLY A 3 12.29 12.69 2.24
CA GLY A 3 11.01 11.98 2.18
C GLY A 3 9.94 12.55 3.12
N ASN A 4 9.95 13.86 3.36
CA ASN A 4 8.75 14.56 3.84
C ASN A 4 8.20 15.36 2.64
N LEU A 5 6.88 15.40 2.50
CA LEU A 5 6.13 16.28 1.62
C LEU A 5 6.43 17.76 1.95
N LEU A 6 7.62 18.22 1.60
CA LEU A 6 8.12 19.58 1.86
C LEU A 6 7.89 20.53 0.68
N ALA A 7 7.46 19.99 -0.47
CA ALA A 7 7.07 20.79 -1.61
C ALA A 7 5.57 21.10 -1.48
N PRO A 8 5.16 22.34 -1.16
CA PRO A 8 5.96 23.55 -0.98
C PRO A 8 5.68 24.25 0.37
N SER A 9 5.63 23.51 1.46
CA SER A 9 5.33 24.07 2.79
C SER A 9 6.58 24.51 3.57
N TYR A 10 7.80 24.32 3.03
CA TYR A 10 9.02 24.55 3.79
C TYR A 10 10.18 25.10 2.94
N ALA A 11 10.70 26.27 3.31
CA ALA A 11 11.83 26.92 2.64
C ALA A 11 13.17 26.84 3.40
N GLY A 12 13.19 26.24 4.60
CA GLY A 12 14.36 26.25 5.48
C GLY A 12 14.24 27.25 6.63
N TRP A 13 15.32 27.40 7.38
CA TRP A 13 15.47 28.44 8.40
C TRP A 13 15.60 29.81 7.74
N LYS A 14 14.66 30.71 8.00
CA LYS A 14 14.74 32.09 7.53
C LYS A 14 15.69 32.88 8.43
N ARG A 15 16.87 33.21 7.92
CA ARG A 15 17.87 34.02 8.62
C ARG A 15 17.39 35.45 8.87
N PRO A 16 18.00 36.17 9.83
CA PRO A 16 17.69 37.59 10.08
C PRO A 16 17.86 38.51 8.87
N ASP A 17 18.75 38.16 7.94
CA ASP A 17 18.99 38.92 6.69
C ASP A 17 17.95 38.63 5.58
N GLY A 18 16.97 37.78 5.87
CA GLY A 18 15.91 37.39 4.94
C GLY A 18 16.27 36.24 3.98
N THR A 19 17.50 35.73 4.02
CA THR A 19 17.91 34.54 3.27
C THR A 19 17.48 33.25 3.98
N TYR A 20 17.55 32.11 3.28
CA TYR A 20 17.20 30.80 3.83
C TYR A 20 18.43 29.89 3.97
N ASP A 21 18.46 29.09 5.04
CA ASP A 21 19.45 28.03 5.25
C ASP A 21 18.79 26.73 5.73
N LYS A 22 19.60 25.69 5.95
CA LYS A 22 19.15 24.39 6.40
C LYS A 22 18.70 24.44 7.86
N ALA A 23 17.61 23.74 8.15
CA ALA A 23 17.24 23.34 9.51
C ALA A 23 17.21 21.82 9.63
N TYR A 24 17.16 21.33 10.87
CA TYR A 24 17.05 19.91 11.17
C TYR A 24 15.59 19.49 11.09
N LEU A 25 15.26 18.55 10.19
CA LEU A 25 13.88 18.15 9.89
C LEU A 25 13.58 16.77 10.44
N ALA A 26 12.56 16.63 11.29
CA ALA A 26 12.22 15.34 11.89
C ALA A 26 11.79 14.30 10.85
N GLY A 27 10.98 14.70 9.87
CA GLY A 27 10.53 13.78 8.82
C GLY A 27 11.68 13.23 7.95
N LEU A 28 12.68 14.07 7.67
CA LEU A 28 13.89 13.62 6.97
C LEU A 28 14.72 12.67 7.86
N SER A 29 14.87 12.97 9.15
CA SER A 29 15.56 12.09 10.09
C SER A 29 14.88 10.73 10.20
N VAL A 30 13.55 10.70 10.35
CA VAL A 30 12.75 9.46 10.42
C VAL A 30 12.93 8.61 9.16
N THR A 31 12.71 9.20 7.97
CA THR A 31 12.86 8.46 6.71
C THR A 31 14.29 8.02 6.43
N THR A 32 15.29 8.81 6.84
CA THR A 32 16.71 8.45 6.74
C THR A 32 17.05 7.27 7.65
N ILE A 33 16.60 7.28 8.90
CA ILE A 33 16.81 6.16 9.84
C ILE A 33 16.16 4.89 9.29
N ALA A 34 14.90 4.99 8.84
CA ALA A 34 14.17 3.87 8.24
C ALA A 34 14.89 3.31 6.99
N ALA A 35 15.47 4.16 6.14
CA ALA A 35 16.25 3.74 4.98
C ALA A 35 17.56 3.08 5.39
N LEU A 36 18.26 3.63 6.38
CA LEU A 36 19.52 3.06 6.88
C LEU A 36 19.30 1.70 7.52
N ASP A 37 18.23 1.49 8.30
CA ASP A 37 17.93 0.17 8.87
C ASP A 37 17.74 -0.89 7.77
N ARG A 38 17.06 -0.55 6.67
CA ARG A 38 16.89 -1.45 5.51
C ARG A 38 18.19 -1.69 4.74
N LEU A 39 19.00 -0.65 4.53
CA LEU A 39 20.29 -0.79 3.87
C LEU A 39 21.29 -1.61 4.69
N ILE A 40 21.29 -1.47 6.01
CA ILE A 40 22.12 -2.29 6.90
C ILE A 40 21.78 -3.78 6.72
N LEU A 41 20.49 -4.13 6.66
CA LEU A 41 20.06 -5.51 6.42
C LEU A 41 20.51 -6.01 5.04
N LEU A 42 20.38 -5.17 4.00
CA LEU A 42 20.84 -5.52 2.65
C LEU A 42 22.35 -5.77 2.61
N GLU A 43 23.15 -4.91 3.24
CA GLU A 43 24.61 -5.06 3.27
C GLU A 43 25.06 -6.27 4.10
N LYS A 44 24.31 -6.64 5.14
CA LYS A 44 24.51 -7.90 5.86
C LYS A 44 24.30 -9.10 4.94
N MET A 45 23.19 -9.12 4.19
CA MET A 45 22.92 -10.16 3.19
C MET A 45 24.00 -10.23 2.10
N ALA A 46 24.58 -9.09 1.73
CA ALA A 46 25.67 -9.02 0.76
C ALA A 46 27.05 -9.42 1.34
N GLY A 47 27.17 -9.61 2.66
CA GLY A 47 28.44 -9.90 3.33
C GLY A 47 29.38 -8.69 3.48
N SER A 48 28.87 -7.46 3.27
CA SER A 48 29.65 -6.22 3.25
C SER A 48 29.86 -5.62 4.66
N SER A 49 30.66 -6.28 5.50
CA SER A 49 30.88 -5.88 6.90
C SER A 49 31.32 -4.41 7.09
N GLU A 50 32.16 -3.87 6.21
CA GLU A 50 32.59 -2.46 6.23
C GLU A 50 31.40 -1.49 6.06
N TRP A 51 30.52 -1.76 5.09
CA TRP A 51 29.34 -0.95 4.85
C TRP A 51 28.33 -1.07 5.97
N VAL A 52 28.16 -2.27 6.54
CA VAL A 52 27.32 -2.48 7.74
C VAL A 52 27.77 -1.58 8.88
N ALA A 53 29.07 -1.52 9.19
CA ALA A 53 29.61 -0.68 10.24
C ALA A 53 29.37 0.82 9.96
N LYS A 54 29.68 1.27 8.74
CA LYS A 54 29.52 2.67 8.32
C LYS A 54 28.06 3.15 8.32
N LEU A 55 27.13 2.32 7.84
CA LEU A 55 25.70 2.65 7.82
C LEU A 55 25.10 2.62 9.22
N THR A 56 25.56 1.69 10.07
CA THR A 56 25.19 1.62 11.49
C THR A 56 25.58 2.90 12.22
N GLU A 57 26.83 3.35 12.09
CA GLU A 57 27.30 4.61 12.68
C GLU A 57 26.42 5.79 12.24
N ARG A 58 26.13 5.92 10.94
CA ARG A 58 25.27 6.99 10.40
C ARG A 58 23.86 6.95 10.95
N ARG A 59 23.29 5.74 11.09
CA ARG A 59 21.95 5.56 11.66
C ARG A 59 21.93 5.99 13.12
N ASP A 60 22.93 5.59 13.89
CA ASP A 60 23.00 5.86 15.32
C ASP A 60 23.22 7.36 15.58
N LEU A 61 24.03 8.04 14.76
CA LEU A 61 24.13 9.51 14.73
C LEU A 61 22.79 10.18 14.39
N SER A 62 22.06 9.62 13.41
CA SER A 62 20.74 10.14 13.02
C SER A 62 19.71 9.98 14.15
N LYS A 63 19.72 8.85 14.87
CA LYS A 63 18.89 8.61 16.06
C LYS A 63 19.22 9.59 17.19
N LYS A 64 20.50 9.88 17.42
CA LYS A 64 20.93 10.90 18.38
C LYS A 64 20.47 12.30 17.98
N GLY A 65 20.45 12.62 16.68
CA GLY A 65 19.87 13.87 16.19
C GLY A 65 18.35 13.94 16.41
N LEU A 66 17.65 12.84 16.13
CA LEU A 66 16.19 12.74 16.27
C LEU A 66 15.72 12.98 17.71
N SER A 67 16.49 12.56 18.73
CA SER A 67 16.13 12.82 20.13
C SER A 67 16.09 14.31 20.47
N LEU A 68 16.84 15.16 19.77
CA LEU A 68 16.79 16.63 19.95
C LEU A 68 15.50 17.25 19.37
N LEU A 69 14.83 16.53 18.47
CA LEU A 69 13.57 16.91 17.84
C LEU A 69 12.35 16.33 18.59
N THR A 70 12.59 15.57 19.66
CA THR A 70 11.54 14.98 20.49
C THR A 70 11.13 15.95 21.60
N THR A 71 9.83 16.11 21.83
CA THR A 71 9.29 16.91 22.94
C THR A 71 9.26 16.11 24.23
N GLU A 72 9.02 16.80 25.36
CA GLU A 72 8.85 16.13 26.65
C GLU A 72 7.61 15.21 26.69
N GLU A 73 6.59 15.52 25.88
CA GLU A 73 5.40 14.68 25.69
C GLU A 73 5.67 13.46 24.78
N GLY A 74 6.88 13.31 24.23
CA GLY A 74 7.31 12.13 23.47
C GLY A 74 7.09 12.20 21.95
N TYR A 75 6.42 13.23 21.44
CA TYR A 75 6.21 13.42 20.00
C TYR A 75 7.32 14.23 19.34
N LEU A 76 7.43 14.12 18.01
CA LEU A 76 8.41 14.83 17.20
C LEU A 76 7.88 16.19 16.75
N ILE A 77 8.70 17.24 16.86
CA ILE A 77 8.44 18.54 16.23
C ILE A 77 8.66 18.43 14.71
N LYS A 78 8.22 19.40 13.91
CA LYS A 78 8.51 19.46 12.46
C LYS A 78 10.00 19.66 12.20
N SER A 79 10.57 20.69 12.82
CA SER A 79 11.98 21.06 12.62
C SER A 79 12.59 21.86 13.77
N LEU A 80 13.92 21.93 13.77
CA LEU A 80 14.75 22.74 14.67
C LEU A 80 15.71 23.59 13.85
N ASP A 81 15.64 24.90 14.03
CA ASP A 81 16.55 25.86 13.39
C ASP A 81 17.93 25.88 14.07
N PRO A 82 18.99 26.30 13.35
CA PRO A 82 20.33 26.43 13.93
C PRO A 82 20.43 27.36 15.15
N ASP A 83 19.51 28.31 15.30
CA ASP A 83 19.43 29.20 16.46
C ASP A 83 18.67 28.60 17.66
N GLY A 84 18.16 27.37 17.52
CA GLY A 84 17.41 26.67 18.57
C GLY A 84 15.90 26.82 18.47
N THR A 85 15.37 27.57 17.51
CA THR A 85 13.92 27.73 17.31
C THR A 85 13.28 26.40 16.93
N LYS A 86 12.28 25.98 17.69
CA LYS A 86 11.50 24.76 17.43
C LYS A 86 10.25 25.09 16.62
N HIS A 87 9.97 24.27 15.62
CA HIS A 87 8.78 24.37 14.78
C HIS A 87 7.92 23.13 14.96
N GLY A 88 6.64 23.29 15.26
CA GLY A 88 5.72 22.18 15.49
C GLY A 88 5.63 21.76 16.96
N VAL A 89 5.80 22.71 17.90
CA VAL A 89 5.53 22.48 19.33
C VAL A 89 4.07 22.83 19.57
N PHE A 90 3.21 21.83 19.63
CA PHE A 90 1.77 22.03 19.67
C PHE A 90 1.35 22.92 20.84
N GLY A 91 0.61 24.00 20.54
CA GLY A 91 0.13 24.98 21.52
C GLY A 91 1.08 26.16 21.77
N ALA A 92 2.28 26.19 21.18
CA ALA A 92 3.14 27.37 21.24
C ALA A 92 2.53 28.57 20.49
N GLY A 93 2.85 29.80 20.89
CA GLY A 93 2.30 31.01 20.25
C GLY A 93 2.75 31.23 18.80
N LYS A 94 3.89 30.65 18.42
CA LYS A 94 4.46 30.68 17.07
C LYS A 94 5.00 29.30 16.73
N HIS A 95 4.77 28.83 15.50
CA HIS A 95 5.03 27.47 15.05
C HIS A 95 4.31 26.42 15.92
N GLY A 96 3.14 26.81 16.44
CA GLY A 96 2.35 26.10 17.46
C GLY A 96 1.49 24.96 16.95
N TYR A 97 1.66 24.55 15.70
CA TYR A 97 0.92 23.45 15.10
C TYR A 97 1.53 22.10 15.48
N PHE A 98 0.76 21.04 15.37
CA PHE A 98 1.25 19.66 15.41
C PHE A 98 1.50 19.21 13.97
N GLU A 99 2.64 18.60 13.69
CA GLU A 99 2.97 18.03 12.38
C GLU A 99 2.84 16.50 12.46
N SER A 100 1.82 15.95 11.82
CA SER A 100 1.51 14.51 11.87
C SER A 100 2.51 13.67 11.11
N SER A 101 3.01 14.19 9.98
CA SER A 101 3.88 13.46 9.04
C SER A 101 5.06 12.73 9.69
N PRO A 102 5.99 13.39 10.41
CA PRO A 102 7.12 12.71 11.06
C PRO A 102 6.67 11.76 12.17
N ASN A 103 5.55 12.05 12.82
CA ASN A 103 5.05 11.31 13.97
C ASN A 103 4.45 9.97 13.56
N HIS A 104 3.51 9.95 12.61
CA HIS A 104 2.96 8.69 12.13
C HIS A 104 3.98 7.88 11.32
N ASP A 105 4.91 8.52 10.62
CA ASP A 105 6.00 7.84 9.91
C ASP A 105 6.96 7.15 10.88
N ALA A 106 7.26 7.79 12.02
CA ALA A 106 8.10 7.19 13.04
C ALA A 106 7.49 5.91 13.61
N ILE A 107 6.16 5.88 13.77
CA ILE A 107 5.42 4.67 14.18
C ILE A 107 5.41 3.66 13.04
N ALA A 108 4.93 4.04 11.85
CA ALA A 108 4.74 3.13 10.73
C ALA A 108 6.02 2.45 10.26
N PHE A 109 7.17 3.13 10.39
CA PHE A 109 8.47 2.59 9.96
C PHE A 109 9.31 1.98 11.10
N ARG A 110 8.74 1.81 12.31
CA ARG A 110 9.46 1.32 13.50
C ARG A 110 10.74 2.09 13.82
N VAL A 111 10.76 3.40 13.58
CA VAL A 111 11.89 4.25 13.92
C VAL A 111 11.95 4.52 15.42
N VAL A 112 10.78 4.66 16.05
CA VAL A 112 10.64 4.84 17.50
C VAL A 112 10.18 3.54 18.18
N PRO A 113 10.62 3.31 19.43
CA PRO A 113 10.17 2.17 20.22
C PRO A 113 8.66 2.23 20.53
N ASP A 114 8.06 1.08 20.89
CA ASP A 114 6.61 0.97 21.07
C ASP A 114 6.06 1.93 22.15
N ASN A 115 6.81 2.17 23.22
CA ASN A 115 6.40 3.12 24.26
C ASN A 115 6.30 4.57 23.75
N GLN A 116 7.26 5.00 22.92
CA GLN A 116 7.21 6.33 22.30
C GLN A 116 6.13 6.38 21.20
N ALA A 117 5.89 5.27 20.48
CA ALA A 117 4.80 5.19 19.52
C ALA A 117 3.42 5.40 20.18
N GLU A 118 3.19 4.79 21.35
CA GLU A 118 1.97 5.05 22.14
C GLU A 118 1.87 6.51 22.61
N GLN A 119 2.98 7.14 23.03
CA GLN A 119 2.98 8.56 23.40
C GLN A 119 2.61 9.47 22.21
N ILE A 120 3.20 9.21 21.03
CA ILE A 120 2.87 9.92 19.79
C ILE A 120 1.39 9.76 19.46
N TYR A 121 0.87 8.53 19.45
CA TYR A 121 -0.53 8.28 19.17
C TYR A 121 -1.44 8.98 20.19
N THR A 122 -1.12 8.90 21.48
CA THR A 122 -1.88 9.57 22.55
C THR A 122 -1.96 11.08 22.28
N LYS A 123 -0.87 11.70 21.85
CA LYS A 123 -0.88 13.12 21.47
C LYS A 123 -1.76 13.38 20.26
N ILE A 124 -1.65 12.58 19.20
CA ILE A 124 -2.50 12.69 18.00
C ILE A 124 -3.98 12.59 18.38
N ALA A 125 -4.34 11.58 19.16
CA ALA A 125 -5.72 11.34 19.61
C ALA A 125 -6.27 12.48 20.49
N SER A 126 -5.41 13.17 21.25
CA SER A 126 -5.80 14.33 22.06
C SER A 126 -6.13 15.60 21.25
N ILE A 127 -5.91 15.59 19.93
CA ILE A 127 -6.13 16.74 19.05
C ILE A 127 -7.22 16.40 18.03
N PRO A 128 -8.52 16.58 18.36
CA PRO A 128 -9.62 16.27 17.44
C PRO A 128 -9.52 16.99 16.09
N GLY A 129 -8.91 18.17 16.07
CA GLY A 129 -8.66 18.96 14.87
C GLY A 129 -7.74 18.29 13.84
N LEU A 130 -6.99 17.25 14.22
CA LEU A 130 -6.20 16.45 13.27
C LEU A 130 -7.04 15.45 12.47
N ARG A 131 -8.30 15.19 12.86
CA ARG A 131 -9.18 14.23 12.17
C ARG A 131 -10.63 14.74 12.08
N PRO A 132 -10.88 15.95 11.54
CA PRO A 132 -12.21 16.55 11.54
C PRO A 132 -13.22 15.73 10.71
N TYR A 133 -12.74 15.00 9.70
CA TYR A 133 -13.52 14.06 8.88
C TYR A 133 -12.89 12.66 8.88
N ARG A 134 -12.43 12.19 10.05
CA ARG A 134 -11.85 10.84 10.29
C ARG A 134 -10.46 10.58 9.71
N PHE A 135 -10.06 11.22 8.63
CA PHE A 135 -8.69 11.10 8.13
C PHE A 135 -7.70 11.98 8.87
N ILE A 136 -6.47 11.51 9.02
CA ILE A 136 -5.35 12.27 9.57
C ILE A 136 -4.96 13.43 8.63
N LEU A 137 -4.87 14.62 9.19
CA LEU A 137 -4.32 15.79 8.52
C LEU A 137 -2.81 15.86 8.70
N PRO A 138 -2.05 16.42 7.75
CA PRO A 138 -0.60 16.60 7.86
C PRO A 138 -0.23 17.55 9.00
N ASN A 139 -1.08 18.54 9.30
CA ASN A 139 -0.89 19.46 10.42
C ASN A 139 -2.20 20.02 10.98
N TYR A 140 -2.15 20.44 12.25
CA TYR A 140 -3.21 21.22 12.89
C TYR A 140 -2.65 22.04 14.08
N PRO A 141 -3.04 23.32 14.28
CA PRO A 141 -3.75 24.19 13.34
C PRO A 141 -2.95 24.46 12.05
N GLY A 142 -3.40 25.44 11.25
CA GLY A 142 -2.71 25.83 10.02
C GLY A 142 -1.26 26.29 10.28
N LEU A 143 -0.41 26.06 9.28
CA LEU A 143 0.99 26.48 9.29
C LEU A 143 1.11 28.02 9.29
N ASP A 144 1.99 28.56 10.13
CA ASP A 144 2.32 29.98 10.23
C ASP A 144 3.76 30.30 9.74
N ASP A 145 4.42 29.30 9.14
CA ASP A 145 5.81 29.35 8.68
C ASP A 145 5.99 28.90 7.23
N MET A 146 4.91 28.94 6.44
CA MET A 146 4.98 28.69 5.00
C MET A 146 5.74 29.81 4.29
N TYR A 147 6.46 29.48 3.22
CA TYR A 147 7.17 30.49 2.43
C TYR A 147 6.25 31.36 1.57
N ARG A 148 4.99 30.93 1.42
CA ARG A 148 3.92 31.65 0.72
C ARG A 148 2.78 31.90 1.70
N GLU A 149 2.25 33.12 1.67
CA GLU A 149 1.06 33.48 2.44
C GLU A 149 -0.14 32.60 2.03
N PRO A 150 -1.03 32.23 2.96
CA PRO A 150 -2.21 31.40 2.68
C PRO A 150 -3.35 32.20 2.00
N ASP A 151 -3.02 33.06 1.04
CA ASP A 151 -3.95 33.97 0.37
C ASP A 151 -4.67 33.34 -0.83
N ASP A 152 -4.05 32.32 -1.44
CA ASP A 152 -4.59 31.52 -2.52
C ASP A 152 -5.22 30.21 -2.00
N TRP A 153 -6.29 29.78 -2.67
CA TRP A 153 -7.13 28.65 -2.23
C TRP A 153 -6.32 27.36 -2.00
N LEU A 154 -5.21 27.16 -2.72
CA LEU A 154 -4.36 25.98 -2.63
C LEU A 154 -3.60 25.91 -1.29
N TRP A 155 -3.29 27.07 -0.69
CA TRP A 155 -2.45 27.21 0.52
C TRP A 155 -3.27 27.49 1.78
N LYS A 156 -4.56 27.75 1.59
CA LYS A 156 -5.52 27.90 2.68
C LYS A 156 -5.52 26.65 3.56
N PHE A 157 -5.66 26.86 4.86
CA PHE A 157 -5.83 25.76 5.80
C PHE A 157 -7.04 24.89 5.44
N GLY A 158 -6.83 23.58 5.36
CA GLY A 158 -7.78 22.59 4.86
C GLY A 158 -7.55 22.14 3.42
N THR A 159 -6.56 22.71 2.72
CA THR A 159 -6.21 22.38 1.35
C THR A 159 -4.73 21.98 1.25
N TRP A 160 -4.47 20.99 0.41
CA TRP A 160 -3.13 20.53 0.02
C TRP A 160 -2.16 20.39 1.20
N VAL A 161 -1.03 21.10 1.21
CA VAL A 161 0.02 20.94 2.23
C VAL A 161 -0.31 21.56 3.59
N ASN A 162 -1.35 22.41 3.69
CA ASN A 162 -1.71 23.10 4.93
C ASN A 162 -3.03 22.53 5.47
N GLY A 163 -2.96 21.44 6.22
CA GLY A 163 -4.15 20.76 6.75
C GLY A 163 -5.06 20.11 5.70
N GLY A 164 -4.62 19.97 4.45
CA GLY A 164 -5.32 19.19 3.44
C GLY A 164 -5.09 17.70 3.62
N HIS A 165 -6.06 16.86 3.25
CA HIS A 165 -5.90 15.41 3.36
C HIS A 165 -4.91 14.87 2.31
N TRP A 166 -4.03 13.98 2.76
CA TRP A 166 -3.16 13.20 1.88
C TRP A 166 -3.37 11.72 2.17
N SER A 167 -3.90 11.01 1.18
CA SER A 167 -4.18 9.58 1.30
C SER A 167 -2.95 8.75 1.62
N THR A 168 -1.75 9.20 1.22
CA THR A 168 -0.50 8.52 1.62
C THR A 168 -0.15 8.74 3.10
N CYS A 169 -0.48 9.88 3.70
CA CYS A 169 -0.35 10.10 5.15
C CYS A 169 -1.31 9.21 5.92
N GLU A 170 -2.57 9.15 5.48
CA GLU A 170 -3.56 8.24 6.07
C GLU A 170 -3.13 6.78 5.94
N ALA A 171 -2.57 6.37 4.81
CA ALA A 171 -2.04 5.03 4.62
C ALA A 171 -0.98 4.67 5.68
N ARG A 172 -0.05 5.59 5.96
CA ARG A 172 0.98 5.38 6.99
C ARG A 172 0.38 5.39 8.39
N MET A 173 -0.62 6.23 8.64
CA MET A 173 -1.34 6.23 9.92
C MET A 173 -2.16 4.95 10.14
N ILE A 174 -2.78 4.37 9.11
CA ILE A 174 -3.44 3.06 9.20
C ILE A 174 -2.45 1.97 9.62
N MET A 175 -1.26 1.93 9.03
CA MET A 175 -0.22 0.99 9.48
C MET A 175 0.20 1.25 10.94
N ALA A 176 0.23 2.52 11.38
CA ALA A 176 0.49 2.87 12.77
C ALA A 176 -0.63 2.40 13.72
N TYR A 177 -1.91 2.56 13.32
CA TYR A 177 -3.05 2.07 14.09
C TYR A 177 -2.99 0.55 14.28
N TYR A 178 -2.67 -0.22 13.24
CA TYR A 178 -2.50 -1.68 13.35
C TYR A 178 -1.43 -2.04 14.38
N ARG A 179 -0.24 -1.43 14.29
CA ARG A 179 0.87 -1.68 15.23
C ARG A 179 0.48 -1.42 16.69
N LEU A 180 -0.43 -0.47 16.93
CA LEU A 180 -0.87 -0.06 18.27
C LEU A 180 -2.26 -0.61 18.66
N GLY A 181 -2.83 -1.51 17.86
CA GLY A 181 -4.14 -2.13 18.12
C GLY A 181 -5.34 -1.15 18.08
N LYS A 182 -5.23 -0.01 17.38
CA LYS A 182 -6.28 1.03 17.31
C LYS A 182 -7.25 0.75 16.16
N PHE A 183 -7.88 -0.42 16.20
CA PHE A 183 -8.69 -0.92 15.07
C PHE A 183 -9.91 -0.05 14.74
N ASP A 184 -10.52 0.59 15.76
CA ASP A 184 -11.65 1.50 15.56
C ASP A 184 -11.26 2.71 14.70
N ASP A 185 -10.04 3.22 14.86
CA ASP A 185 -9.55 4.34 14.06
C ASP A 185 -9.37 3.97 12.58
N ILE A 186 -8.96 2.73 12.31
CA ILE A 186 -8.88 2.17 10.96
C ILE A 186 -10.29 2.06 10.37
N GLN A 187 -11.24 1.55 11.15
CA GLN A 187 -12.63 1.42 10.72
C GLN A 187 -13.24 2.78 10.36
N GLU A 188 -13.02 3.81 11.18
CA GLU A 188 -13.49 5.18 10.89
C GLU A 188 -12.89 5.74 9.60
N SER A 189 -11.58 5.56 9.38
CA SER A 189 -10.92 5.98 8.14
C SER A 189 -11.47 5.23 6.93
N MET A 190 -11.67 3.93 7.02
CA MET A 190 -12.23 3.13 5.93
C MET A 190 -13.70 3.46 5.66
N ASN A 191 -14.50 3.74 6.70
CA ASN A 191 -15.89 4.19 6.54
C ASN A 191 -15.97 5.52 5.80
N GLN A 192 -15.08 6.46 6.13
CA GLN A 192 -14.97 7.72 5.39
C GLN A 192 -14.55 7.48 3.94
N LEU A 193 -13.54 6.65 3.69
CA LEU A 193 -13.08 6.32 2.34
C LEU A 193 -14.19 5.69 1.49
N LEU A 194 -15.00 4.80 2.10
CA LEU A 194 -16.12 4.14 1.43
C LEU A 194 -17.19 5.13 0.97
N THR A 195 -17.30 6.33 1.54
CA THR A 195 -18.19 7.38 1.00
C THR A 195 -17.80 7.76 -0.42
N PHE A 196 -16.50 7.88 -0.71
CA PHE A 196 -15.99 8.17 -2.05
C PHE A 196 -16.01 6.93 -2.94
N ALA A 197 -15.69 5.75 -2.40
CA ALA A 197 -15.69 4.52 -3.18
C ALA A 197 -17.09 4.18 -3.73
N ARG A 198 -18.15 4.40 -2.95
CA ARG A 198 -19.55 4.18 -3.37
C ARG A 198 -19.96 5.02 -4.57
N ASP A 199 -19.35 6.20 -4.73
CA ASP A 199 -19.60 7.11 -5.85
C ASP A 199 -18.55 6.98 -6.96
N PHE A 200 -17.67 5.97 -6.90
CA PHE A 200 -16.55 5.76 -7.83
C PHE A 200 -15.56 6.94 -7.85
N ARG A 201 -15.35 7.57 -6.69
CA ARG A 201 -14.52 8.78 -6.50
C ARG A 201 -13.31 8.58 -5.58
N MET A 202 -13.05 7.34 -5.16
CA MET A 202 -11.87 7.00 -4.34
C MET A 202 -10.54 7.25 -5.08
N ASP A 203 -10.60 7.45 -6.39
CA ASP A 203 -9.49 7.74 -7.27
C ASP A 203 -8.97 9.18 -7.14
N ASN A 204 -9.78 10.11 -6.60
CA ASN A 204 -9.46 11.53 -6.51
C ASN A 204 -8.61 11.86 -5.27
N PRO A 205 -7.68 12.83 -5.36
CA PRO A 205 -7.18 13.53 -4.19
C PRO A 205 -8.33 14.23 -3.46
N LEU A 206 -8.18 14.49 -2.15
CA LEU A 206 -9.21 15.12 -1.34
C LEU A 206 -8.80 16.53 -0.88
N VAL A 207 -9.81 17.37 -0.62
CA VAL A 207 -9.71 18.76 -0.14
C VAL A 207 -10.69 18.98 1.00
N GLU A 208 -10.70 20.18 1.58
CA GLU A 208 -11.54 20.56 2.71
C GLU A 208 -11.38 19.55 3.86
N PHE A 209 -10.14 19.36 4.29
CA PHE A 209 -9.76 18.44 5.37
C PHE A 209 -10.12 16.96 5.08
N GLY A 210 -10.24 16.58 3.80
CA GLY A 210 -10.59 15.21 3.40
C GLY A 210 -12.08 14.94 3.24
N SER A 211 -12.92 15.97 3.29
CA SER A 211 -14.37 15.81 3.13
C SER A 211 -14.86 15.85 1.67
N LYS A 212 -14.06 16.38 0.75
CA LYS A 212 -14.46 16.55 -0.66
C LYS A 212 -13.36 16.14 -1.62
N VAL A 213 -13.74 15.85 -2.86
CA VAL A 213 -12.82 15.56 -3.97
C VAL A 213 -12.19 16.83 -4.54
N TYR A 214 -10.92 16.73 -4.96
CA TYR A 214 -10.17 17.84 -5.55
C TYR A 214 -10.72 18.27 -6.92
N GLN A 215 -11.15 17.32 -7.76
CA GLN A 215 -11.72 17.61 -9.08
C GLN A 215 -13.20 17.18 -9.18
N PRO A 216 -14.16 17.91 -8.58
CA PRO A 216 -15.56 17.48 -8.50
C PRO A 216 -16.22 17.29 -9.86
N LYS A 217 -15.80 18.06 -10.87
CA LYS A 217 -16.33 18.03 -12.24
C LYS A 217 -15.72 16.94 -13.14
N GLN A 218 -14.70 16.22 -12.66
CA GLN A 218 -14.15 15.09 -13.40
C GLN A 218 -14.77 13.79 -12.86
N PRO A 219 -15.41 12.96 -13.71
CA PRO A 219 -16.01 11.71 -13.28
C PRO A 219 -14.97 10.68 -12.82
N ILE A 220 -13.76 10.75 -13.40
CA ILE A 220 -12.57 9.98 -13.02
C ILE A 220 -11.37 10.92 -13.02
N ASN A 221 -10.52 10.82 -12.00
CA ASN A 221 -9.26 11.53 -11.86
C ASN A 221 -8.31 10.66 -11.01
N LEU A 222 -7.81 9.58 -11.60
CA LEU A 222 -6.96 8.61 -10.91
C LEU A 222 -5.63 9.24 -10.45
N CYS A 223 -5.53 9.44 -9.14
CA CYS A 223 -4.30 9.67 -8.42
C CYS A 223 -3.95 8.40 -7.63
N TYR A 224 -2.86 7.73 -7.98
CA TYR A 224 -2.47 6.46 -7.37
C TYR A 224 -2.30 6.57 -5.83
N ASP A 225 -1.90 7.74 -5.35
CA ASP A 225 -1.80 8.07 -3.91
C ASP A 225 -3.12 7.83 -3.16
N SER A 226 -4.26 8.03 -3.82
CA SER A 226 -5.59 7.84 -3.22
C SER A 226 -5.91 6.38 -2.91
N LEU A 227 -5.17 5.43 -3.50
CA LEU A 227 -5.29 4.00 -3.22
C LEU A 227 -4.38 3.54 -2.07
N GLY A 228 -3.63 4.46 -1.45
CA GLY A 228 -2.79 4.19 -0.29
C GLY A 228 -3.55 3.62 0.91
N PRO A 229 -4.64 4.25 1.40
CA PRO A 229 -5.39 3.77 2.56
C PRO A 229 -5.94 2.34 2.45
N PRO A 230 -6.62 1.93 1.35
CA PRO A 230 -7.10 0.55 1.23
C PRO A 230 -5.93 -0.44 1.10
N ALA A 231 -4.83 -0.07 0.44
CA ALA A 231 -3.64 -0.90 0.40
C ALA A 231 -3.02 -1.08 1.80
N ALA A 232 -2.94 -0.01 2.59
CA ALA A 232 -2.46 -0.04 3.96
C ALA A 232 -3.37 -0.83 4.90
N MET A 233 -4.69 -0.81 4.68
CA MET A 233 -5.64 -1.61 5.44
C MET A 233 -5.30 -3.10 5.33
N ILE A 234 -5.16 -3.59 4.09
CA ILE A 234 -4.80 -4.99 3.83
C ILE A 234 -3.38 -5.31 4.30
N ARG A 235 -2.42 -4.43 3.97
CA ARG A 235 -1.01 -4.60 4.35
C ARG A 235 -0.78 -4.50 5.86
N GLY A 236 -1.68 -3.86 6.60
CA GLY A 236 -1.53 -3.65 8.04
C GLY A 236 -1.96 -4.84 8.90
N LEU A 237 -2.80 -5.74 8.36
CA LEU A 237 -3.21 -7.00 9.01
C LEU A 237 -2.02 -7.87 9.43
N PHE A 238 -0.91 -7.77 8.69
CA PHE A 238 0.34 -8.41 9.04
C PHE A 238 1.48 -7.41 8.91
N GLU A 239 2.36 -7.37 9.89
CA GLU A 239 3.62 -6.70 9.75
C GLU A 239 4.69 -7.66 9.27
N TYR A 240 5.38 -7.25 8.21
CA TYR A 240 6.40 -8.03 7.52
C TYR A 240 7.77 -7.43 7.84
N LEU A 241 8.50 -8.08 8.74
CA LEU A 241 9.85 -7.68 9.15
C LEU A 241 10.86 -8.57 8.44
N TYR A 242 11.51 -8.00 7.42
CA TYR A 242 12.59 -8.66 6.70
C TYR A 242 13.83 -8.72 7.59
N LEU A 243 14.37 -9.92 7.77
CA LEU A 243 15.60 -10.22 8.51
C LEU A 243 16.69 -10.66 7.53
N GLU A 244 17.93 -10.77 8.01
CA GLU A 244 19.07 -11.19 7.18
C GLU A 244 18.91 -12.60 6.59
N ASP A 245 18.20 -13.48 7.29
CA ASP A 245 18.05 -14.91 7.00
C ASP A 245 16.57 -15.36 6.91
N GLY A 246 15.61 -14.43 6.90
CA GLY A 246 14.20 -14.81 6.97
C GLY A 246 13.22 -13.65 6.96
N LEU A 247 11.95 -14.00 7.13
CA LEU A 247 10.83 -13.08 7.29
C LEU A 247 10.17 -13.33 8.64
N LYS A 248 10.07 -12.30 9.47
CA LYS A 248 9.25 -12.33 10.69
C LYS A 248 7.90 -11.69 10.41
N LEU A 249 6.83 -12.45 10.60
CA LEU A 249 5.44 -12.03 10.46
C LEU A 249 4.86 -11.73 11.84
N ILE A 250 4.23 -10.57 12.00
CA ILE A 250 3.48 -10.21 13.22
C ILE A 250 2.02 -9.98 12.81
N PRO A 251 1.07 -10.82 13.23
CA PRO A 251 -0.34 -10.58 12.95
C PRO A 251 -0.90 -9.44 13.80
N HIS A 252 -1.62 -8.53 13.16
CA HIS A 252 -2.40 -7.44 13.78
C HIS A 252 -3.87 -7.62 13.42
N ILE A 253 -4.42 -8.81 13.67
CA ILE A 253 -5.79 -9.16 13.31
C ILE A 253 -6.76 -8.52 14.31
N PRO A 254 -7.75 -7.72 13.87
CA PRO A 254 -8.78 -7.20 14.75
C PRO A 254 -9.53 -8.34 15.45
N PRO A 255 -9.82 -8.25 16.76
CA PRO A 255 -10.51 -9.32 17.49
C PRO A 255 -11.88 -9.72 16.95
N SER A 256 -12.53 -8.86 16.14
CA SER A 256 -13.80 -9.15 15.47
C SER A 256 -13.64 -10.02 14.21
N VAL A 257 -12.41 -10.29 13.76
CA VAL A 257 -12.10 -11.15 12.62
C VAL A 257 -11.59 -12.49 13.16
N THR A 258 -12.47 -13.49 13.20
CA THR A 258 -12.16 -14.84 13.70
C THR A 258 -11.57 -15.76 12.63
N GLU A 259 -11.68 -15.37 11.36
CA GLU A 259 -11.11 -16.09 10.22
C GLU A 259 -10.70 -15.09 9.13
N LEU A 260 -9.54 -15.32 8.54
CA LEU A 260 -9.03 -14.54 7.41
C LEU A 260 -8.22 -15.46 6.50
N ASP A 261 -8.54 -15.44 5.21
CA ASP A 261 -7.74 -16.10 4.18
C ASP A 261 -7.20 -15.09 3.18
N GLN A 262 -5.87 -14.99 3.11
CA GLN A 262 -5.20 -14.17 2.12
C GLN A 262 -4.93 -14.99 0.85
N LEU A 263 -5.88 -14.94 -0.07
CA LEU A 263 -5.85 -15.72 -1.32
C LEU A 263 -4.87 -15.18 -2.39
N PHE A 264 -4.15 -14.10 -2.08
CA PHE A 264 -3.06 -13.59 -2.90
C PHE A 264 -1.75 -13.68 -2.11
N PRO A 265 -0.63 -14.11 -2.72
CA PRO A 265 0.59 -14.32 -1.97
C PRO A 265 1.31 -13.00 -1.72
N VAL A 266 1.91 -12.87 -0.53
CA VAL A 266 3.03 -11.94 -0.35
C VAL A 266 4.29 -12.55 -0.93
N ARG A 267 5.12 -11.71 -1.54
CA ARG A 267 6.41 -12.12 -2.07
C ARG A 267 7.50 -11.97 -1.02
N PHE A 268 8.19 -13.08 -0.73
CA PHE A 268 9.41 -13.09 0.06
C PHE A 268 10.55 -13.58 -0.85
N GLY A 269 11.30 -12.64 -1.42
CA GLY A 269 12.22 -12.94 -2.52
C GLY A 269 11.47 -13.56 -3.71
N LYS A 270 11.83 -14.80 -4.07
CA LYS A 270 11.14 -15.57 -5.11
C LYS A 270 9.93 -16.35 -4.59
N LYS A 271 9.81 -16.52 -3.28
CA LYS A 271 8.80 -17.35 -2.62
C LYS A 271 7.44 -16.65 -2.60
N LYS A 272 6.38 -17.45 -2.64
CA LYS A 272 4.99 -17.03 -2.48
C LYS A 272 4.51 -17.49 -1.11
N VAL A 273 4.10 -16.54 -0.28
CA VAL A 273 3.58 -16.81 1.06
C VAL A 273 2.10 -16.45 1.09
N PHE A 274 1.25 -17.45 1.24
CA PHE A 274 -0.17 -17.32 1.50
C PHE A 274 -0.38 -17.40 3.01
N ILE A 275 -1.27 -16.57 3.54
CA ILE A 275 -1.44 -16.45 5.00
C ILE A 275 -2.92 -16.60 5.32
N SER A 276 -3.21 -17.51 6.24
CA SER A 276 -4.53 -17.70 6.82
C SER A 276 -4.44 -17.58 8.34
N THR A 277 -5.49 -17.06 8.95
CA THR A 277 -5.60 -16.98 10.42
C THR A 277 -6.94 -17.48 10.91
N LYS A 278 -6.95 -18.21 12.02
CA LYS A 278 -8.17 -18.72 12.67
C LYS A 278 -8.11 -18.48 14.17
N GLY A 279 -9.21 -18.01 14.73
CA GLY A 279 -9.35 -17.66 16.14
C GLY A 279 -8.93 -16.23 16.47
N VAL A 280 -8.85 -15.93 17.78
CA VAL A 280 -8.52 -14.62 18.34
C VAL A 280 -7.47 -14.76 19.46
N GLY A 281 -6.66 -13.72 19.66
CA GLY A 281 -5.72 -13.62 20.78
C GLY A 281 -4.27 -13.89 20.40
N LYS A 282 -3.53 -14.60 21.25
CA LYS A 282 -2.11 -14.93 21.03
C LYS A 282 -1.97 -16.16 20.14
N ILE A 283 -0.84 -16.27 19.45
CA ILE A 283 -0.57 -17.42 18.58
C ILE A 283 -0.40 -18.67 19.45
N ARG A 284 -1.18 -19.70 19.13
CA ARG A 284 -1.15 -21.02 19.78
C ARG A 284 -0.40 -22.06 18.95
N ALA A 285 -0.61 -22.05 17.64
CA ALA A 285 0.01 -22.99 16.72
C ALA A 285 0.17 -22.37 15.32
N VAL A 286 1.11 -22.91 14.55
CA VAL A 286 1.33 -22.53 13.16
C VAL A 286 1.50 -23.80 12.32
N HIS A 287 0.87 -23.82 11.15
CA HIS A 287 1.11 -24.85 10.14
C HIS A 287 1.68 -24.22 8.87
N VAL A 288 2.63 -24.91 8.23
CA VAL A 288 3.13 -24.55 6.90
C VAL A 288 2.89 -25.72 5.98
N ASN A 289 2.08 -25.52 4.94
CA ASN A 289 1.64 -26.57 4.01
C ASN A 289 1.03 -27.79 4.75
N GLY A 290 0.27 -27.53 5.83
CA GLY A 290 -0.38 -28.54 6.66
C GLY A 290 0.54 -29.25 7.68
N GLY A 291 1.85 -29.02 7.64
CA GLY A 291 2.79 -29.55 8.64
C GLY A 291 2.96 -28.61 9.83
N GLU A 292 3.20 -29.14 11.03
CA GLU A 292 3.53 -28.34 12.22
C GLU A 292 4.77 -27.47 11.97
N TRP A 293 4.69 -26.22 12.41
CA TRP A 293 5.77 -25.25 12.31
C TRP A 293 6.14 -24.74 13.69
N SER A 294 7.38 -24.94 14.11
CA SER A 294 7.83 -24.61 15.48
C SER A 294 8.48 -23.23 15.61
N ASN A 295 8.81 -22.56 14.51
CA ASN A 295 9.49 -21.26 14.53
C ASN A 295 8.47 -20.12 14.73
N PHE A 296 7.85 -20.05 15.90
CA PHE A 296 6.95 -18.97 16.29
C PHE A 296 6.99 -18.73 17.81
N ASP A 297 6.51 -17.55 18.22
CA ASP A 297 6.21 -17.22 19.61
C ASP A 297 4.75 -16.74 19.71
N ARG A 298 4.32 -16.31 20.91
CA ARG A 298 2.94 -15.87 21.15
C ARG A 298 2.50 -14.67 20.30
N ASP A 299 3.45 -13.94 19.70
CA ASP A 299 3.21 -12.67 19.01
C ASP A 299 3.63 -12.70 17.55
N SER A 300 4.37 -13.71 17.09
CA SER A 300 5.00 -13.68 15.77
C SER A 300 5.40 -15.05 15.23
N VAL A 301 5.48 -15.14 13.90
CA VAL A 301 5.94 -16.30 13.16
C VAL A 301 7.24 -15.96 12.44
N LEU A 302 8.25 -16.82 12.58
CA LEU A 302 9.50 -16.72 11.83
C LEU A 302 9.46 -17.71 10.66
N LEU A 303 9.75 -17.19 9.46
CA LEU A 303 9.89 -17.92 8.22
C LEU A 303 11.35 -17.80 7.74
N PRO A 304 12.26 -18.68 8.18
CA PRO A 304 13.65 -18.67 7.72
C PRO A 304 13.71 -18.96 6.21
N ASP A 305 14.54 -18.24 5.46
CA ASP A 305 14.66 -18.43 4.02
C ASP A 305 15.09 -19.86 3.68
N ALA A 306 16.03 -20.44 4.44
CA ALA A 306 16.54 -21.78 4.16
C ALA A 306 15.48 -22.89 4.25
N THR A 307 14.46 -22.73 5.10
CA THR A 307 13.47 -23.79 5.39
C THR A 307 12.06 -23.49 4.90
N THR A 308 11.75 -22.24 4.58
CA THR A 308 10.43 -21.86 4.05
C THR A 308 10.27 -22.43 2.63
N PRO A 309 9.19 -23.15 2.30
CA PRO A 309 8.93 -23.63 0.94
C PRO A 309 8.79 -22.49 -0.09
N ASP A 310 9.04 -22.77 -1.37
CA ASP A 310 8.86 -21.78 -2.45
C ASP A 310 7.41 -21.31 -2.61
N GLU A 311 6.46 -22.20 -2.34
CA GLU A 311 5.04 -21.88 -2.14
C GLU A 311 4.64 -22.35 -0.74
N ALA A 312 4.40 -21.39 0.15
CA ALA A 312 4.13 -21.63 1.56
C ALA A 312 2.72 -21.14 1.91
N TRP A 313 1.87 -22.06 2.36
CA TRP A 313 0.56 -21.81 2.95
C TRP A 313 0.73 -21.80 4.47
N VAL A 314 0.78 -20.61 5.04
CA VAL A 314 1.00 -20.37 6.47
C VAL A 314 -0.35 -20.20 7.15
N GLU A 315 -0.75 -21.17 7.95
CA GLU A 315 -1.95 -21.09 8.79
C GLU A 315 -1.53 -20.74 10.22
N ILE A 316 -2.07 -19.65 10.76
CA ILE A 316 -1.83 -19.20 12.13
C ILE A 316 -3.09 -19.45 12.95
N LEU A 317 -2.98 -20.27 13.98
CA LEU A 317 -4.08 -20.56 14.91
C LEU A 317 -3.87 -19.77 16.20
N PHE A 318 -4.88 -19.00 16.59
CA PHE A 318 -4.89 -18.28 17.86
C PHE A 318 -5.55 -19.10 18.98
N GLU A 319 -5.54 -18.59 20.20
CA GLU A 319 -5.99 -19.32 21.40
C GLU A 319 -7.51 -19.47 21.53
N GLU A 320 -8.27 -18.45 21.12
CA GLU A 320 -9.72 -18.35 21.33
C GLU A 320 -10.49 -18.50 20.01
N ASP A 321 -11.76 -18.90 20.07
CA ASP A 321 -12.70 -18.93 18.94
C ASP A 321 -12.18 -19.58 17.64
N VAL A 322 -11.40 -20.67 17.75
CA VAL A 322 -10.83 -21.38 16.60
C VAL A 322 -11.95 -22.15 15.85
N PRO A 323 -12.37 -21.71 14.65
CA PRO A 323 -13.33 -22.47 13.84
C PRO A 323 -12.76 -23.82 13.38
N GLU A 324 -13.64 -24.73 12.95
CA GLU A 324 -13.21 -25.99 12.31
C GLU A 324 -12.35 -25.69 11.07
N SER A 325 -11.33 -26.53 10.84
CA SER A 325 -10.38 -26.26 9.77
C SER A 325 -10.98 -26.52 8.39
N SER A 326 -11.09 -25.46 7.59
CA SER A 326 -11.30 -25.52 6.14
C SER A 326 -10.16 -26.28 5.45
N SER A 327 -10.47 -27.05 4.40
CA SER A 327 -9.48 -27.80 3.65
C SER A 327 -8.70 -26.89 2.68
N PRO A 328 -7.42 -27.17 2.35
CA PRO A 328 -6.65 -26.38 1.39
C PRO A 328 -7.28 -26.30 -0.02
N GLU A 329 -8.13 -27.26 -0.40
CA GLU A 329 -8.85 -27.25 -1.67
C GLU A 329 -9.98 -26.21 -1.71
N GLU A 330 -10.52 -25.81 -0.56
CA GLU A 330 -11.55 -24.75 -0.45
C GLU A 330 -10.94 -23.34 -0.51
N LEU A 331 -9.62 -23.21 -0.29
CA LEU A 331 -8.89 -21.94 -0.27
C LEU A 331 -8.39 -21.48 -1.65
N GLN A 332 -9.14 -21.78 -2.71
CA GLN A 332 -8.78 -21.28 -4.04
C GLN A 332 -9.12 -19.79 -4.19
N PRO A 333 -8.29 -19.01 -4.92
CA PRO A 333 -8.61 -17.62 -5.21
C PRO A 333 -10.00 -17.50 -5.85
N LEU A 334 -10.90 -16.74 -5.22
CA LEU A 334 -12.19 -16.32 -5.80
C LEU A 334 -12.04 -15.57 -7.14
N PHE A 335 -10.81 -15.18 -7.50
CA PHE A 335 -10.43 -14.72 -8.83
C PHE A 335 -10.36 -15.91 -9.81
N GLY A 336 -11.50 -16.52 -10.10
CA GLY A 336 -11.54 -17.70 -10.97
C GLY A 336 -12.90 -18.35 -11.16
N GLU A 337 -13.90 -18.05 -10.32
CA GLU A 337 -15.28 -18.41 -10.65
C GLU A 337 -15.68 -17.60 -11.88
N SER A 338 -15.76 -18.25 -13.04
CA SER A 338 -16.32 -17.62 -14.22
C SER A 338 -17.74 -17.21 -13.86
N ILE A 339 -18.00 -15.91 -13.81
CA ILE A 339 -19.37 -15.48 -13.71
C ILE A 339 -20.00 -15.77 -15.06
N ASP A 340 -20.82 -16.82 -15.08
CA ASP A 340 -21.75 -17.15 -16.17
C ASP A 340 -22.76 -16.00 -16.26
N SER A 341 -22.35 -14.93 -16.92
CA SER A 341 -23.21 -13.84 -17.30
C SER A 341 -23.28 -13.79 -18.81
N SER A 342 -24.44 -14.19 -19.33
CA SER A 342 -24.85 -13.95 -20.71
C SER A 342 -25.19 -12.47 -20.90
N THR A 343 -24.25 -11.58 -20.58
CA THR A 343 -24.41 -10.14 -20.80
C THR A 343 -24.32 -9.89 -22.29
N SER A 344 -25.37 -9.40 -22.93
CA SER A 344 -25.37 -9.02 -24.36
C SER A 344 -24.65 -7.69 -24.62
N ASP A 345 -23.69 -7.34 -23.76
CA ASP A 345 -22.94 -6.09 -23.85
C ASP A 345 -21.86 -6.25 -24.93
N THR A 346 -21.99 -5.48 -26.01
CA THR A 346 -21.11 -5.54 -27.18
C THR A 346 -19.65 -5.28 -26.81
N ASP A 347 -19.41 -4.45 -25.80
CA ASP A 347 -18.05 -4.11 -25.38
C ASP A 347 -17.39 -5.26 -24.61
N VAL A 348 -18.18 -6.04 -23.86
CA VAL A 348 -17.71 -7.25 -23.18
C VAL A 348 -17.29 -8.29 -24.22
N GLN A 349 -18.09 -8.48 -25.27
CA GLN A 349 -17.75 -9.41 -26.34
C GLN A 349 -16.47 -9.00 -27.09
N ALA A 350 -16.32 -7.72 -27.42
CA ALA A 350 -15.11 -7.22 -28.06
C ALA A 350 -13.84 -7.48 -27.23
N LEU A 351 -13.93 -7.39 -25.90
CA LEU A 351 -12.82 -7.71 -25.00
C LEU A 351 -12.57 -9.21 -24.87
N GLU A 352 -13.60 -10.05 -24.94
CA GLU A 352 -13.44 -11.51 -25.02
C GLU A 352 -12.69 -11.92 -26.28
N ASP A 353 -13.08 -11.40 -27.43
CA ASP A 353 -12.42 -11.65 -28.71
C ASP A 353 -10.95 -11.19 -28.65
N ARG A 354 -10.71 -10.03 -28.03
CA ARG A 354 -9.37 -9.47 -27.80
C ARG A 354 -8.50 -10.35 -26.91
N LEU A 355 -9.09 -10.99 -25.88
CA LEU A 355 -8.39 -11.84 -24.93
C LEU A 355 -8.22 -13.29 -25.42
N ALA A 356 -8.94 -13.73 -26.45
CA ALA A 356 -8.89 -15.12 -26.91
C ALA A 356 -7.46 -15.60 -27.25
N PRO A 357 -6.63 -14.85 -28.00
CA PRO A 357 -5.22 -15.22 -28.21
C PRO A 357 -4.40 -15.29 -26.92
N ILE A 358 -4.67 -14.39 -25.96
CA ILE A 358 -3.97 -14.33 -24.66
C ILE A 358 -4.33 -15.53 -23.79
N LYS A 359 -5.60 -15.95 -23.77
CA LYS A 359 -6.06 -17.16 -23.08
C LYS A 359 -5.38 -18.42 -23.65
N ARG A 360 -5.33 -18.55 -24.99
CA ARG A 360 -4.62 -19.66 -25.65
C ARG A 360 -3.13 -19.65 -25.32
N PHE A 361 -2.49 -18.47 -25.39
CA PHE A 361 -1.08 -18.32 -25.06
C PHE A 361 -0.79 -18.73 -23.62
N LEU A 362 -1.61 -18.30 -22.66
CA LEU A 362 -1.49 -18.68 -21.27
C LEU A 362 -1.63 -20.20 -21.07
N SER A 363 -2.58 -20.86 -21.75
CA SER A 363 -2.73 -22.33 -21.72
C SER A 363 -1.44 -23.02 -22.15
N VAL A 364 -0.88 -22.60 -23.30
CA VAL A 364 0.38 -23.15 -23.83
C VAL A 364 1.54 -22.92 -22.86
N LEU A 365 1.63 -21.76 -22.21
CA LEU A 365 2.66 -21.51 -21.20
C LEU A 365 2.51 -22.45 -20.00
N ASN A 366 1.30 -22.69 -19.52
CA ASN A 366 1.05 -23.60 -18.40
C ASN A 366 1.42 -25.05 -18.76
N GLU A 367 0.99 -25.54 -19.93
CA GLU A 367 1.32 -26.88 -20.44
C GLU A 367 2.84 -27.12 -20.57
N LEU A 368 3.59 -26.07 -20.91
CA LEU A 368 5.05 -26.13 -21.04
C LEU A 368 5.81 -25.89 -19.71
N GLY A 369 5.12 -25.77 -18.58
CA GLY A 369 5.73 -25.47 -17.27
C GLY A 369 6.27 -24.03 -17.16
N LEU A 370 5.83 -23.13 -18.03
CA LEU A 370 6.22 -21.71 -18.08
C LEU A 370 5.17 -20.80 -17.43
N GLY A 371 4.20 -21.37 -16.70
CA GLY A 371 3.12 -20.64 -16.03
C GLY A 371 3.58 -19.61 -15.00
N ASN A 372 4.80 -19.70 -14.48
CA ASN A 372 5.38 -18.73 -13.53
C ASN A 372 6.22 -17.62 -14.21
N SER A 373 6.23 -17.55 -15.55
CA SER A 373 6.94 -16.51 -16.29
C SER A 373 6.33 -15.11 -16.11
N TYR A 374 7.09 -14.09 -16.51
CA TYR A 374 6.60 -12.71 -16.57
C TYR A 374 5.42 -12.61 -17.52
N GLU A 375 5.53 -13.23 -18.70
CA GLU A 375 4.53 -13.25 -19.76
C GLU A 375 3.23 -13.90 -19.29
N ALA A 376 3.32 -15.06 -18.62
CA ALA A 376 2.15 -15.72 -18.05
C ALA A 376 1.48 -14.85 -16.96
N SER A 377 2.27 -14.14 -16.16
CA SER A 377 1.74 -13.24 -15.13
C SER A 377 1.04 -12.02 -15.74
N HIS A 378 1.59 -11.46 -16.81
CA HIS A 378 0.99 -10.35 -17.55
C HIS A 378 -0.29 -10.81 -18.28
N ALA A 379 -0.29 -12.00 -18.90
CA ALA A 379 -1.50 -12.59 -19.51
C ALA A 379 -2.62 -12.80 -18.49
N ARG A 380 -2.30 -13.32 -17.29
CA ARG A 380 -3.28 -13.42 -16.19
C ARG A 380 -3.81 -12.06 -15.78
N LEU A 381 -2.97 -11.04 -15.68
CA LEU A 381 -3.40 -9.68 -15.34
C LEU A 381 -4.41 -9.13 -16.36
N ALA A 382 -4.19 -9.38 -17.66
CA ALA A 382 -5.14 -8.99 -18.71
C ALA A 382 -6.51 -9.66 -18.54
N ILE A 383 -6.50 -10.98 -18.28
CA ILE A 383 -7.72 -11.76 -18.06
C ILE A 383 -8.45 -11.30 -16.78
N SER A 384 -7.72 -11.11 -15.68
CA SER A 384 -8.28 -10.64 -14.42
C SER A 384 -8.87 -9.22 -14.51
N SER A 385 -8.29 -8.34 -15.34
CA SER A 385 -8.84 -7.01 -15.60
C SER A 385 -10.24 -7.08 -16.23
N GLN A 386 -10.44 -8.00 -17.18
CA GLN A 386 -11.75 -8.21 -17.79
C GLN A 386 -12.74 -8.86 -16.82
N GLU A 387 -12.30 -9.83 -16.02
CA GLU A 387 -13.17 -10.44 -15.02
C GLU A 387 -13.67 -9.41 -13.99
N ALA A 388 -12.81 -8.47 -13.57
CA ALA A 388 -13.21 -7.35 -12.73
C ALA A 388 -14.30 -6.49 -13.41
N HIS A 389 -14.21 -6.29 -14.73
CA HIS A 389 -15.25 -5.58 -15.50
C HIS A 389 -16.58 -6.33 -15.47
N ARG A 390 -16.57 -7.64 -15.81
CA ARG A 390 -17.76 -8.51 -15.82
C ARG A 390 -18.43 -8.54 -14.45
N ARG A 391 -17.64 -8.76 -13.39
CA ARG A 391 -18.15 -8.77 -12.01
C ARG A 391 -18.81 -7.46 -11.63
N ARG A 392 -18.26 -6.32 -12.04
CA ARG A 392 -18.89 -5.02 -11.81
C ARG A 392 -20.24 -4.90 -12.53
N LEU A 393 -20.36 -5.39 -13.76
CA LEU A 393 -21.62 -5.39 -14.51
C LEU A 393 -22.67 -6.25 -13.82
N VAL A 394 -22.31 -7.47 -13.42
CA VAL A 394 -23.20 -8.38 -12.68
C VAL A 394 -23.66 -7.75 -11.37
N LEU A 395 -22.74 -7.19 -10.57
CA LEU A 395 -23.09 -6.52 -9.32
C LEU A 395 -24.03 -5.31 -9.54
N ARG A 396 -23.93 -4.64 -10.68
CA ARG A 396 -24.87 -3.58 -11.08
C ARG A 396 -26.24 -4.15 -11.45
N GLU A 397 -26.28 -5.20 -12.26
CA GLU A 397 -27.53 -5.84 -12.71
C GLU A 397 -28.35 -6.40 -11.54
N VAL A 398 -27.69 -7.02 -10.56
CA VAL A 398 -28.34 -7.54 -9.35
C VAL A 398 -28.59 -6.48 -8.27
N GLY A 399 -28.38 -5.20 -8.58
CA GLY A 399 -28.67 -4.07 -7.68
C GLY A 399 -27.75 -3.95 -6.46
N LYS A 400 -26.60 -4.63 -6.45
CA LYS A 400 -25.59 -4.54 -5.37
C LYS A 400 -24.70 -3.30 -5.48
N LEU A 401 -24.68 -2.63 -6.63
CA LEU A 401 -24.01 -1.35 -6.81
C LEU A 401 -25.01 -0.21 -6.90
N ARG A 402 -24.71 0.91 -6.23
CA ARG A 402 -25.42 2.17 -6.43
C ARG A 402 -25.26 2.61 -7.89
N LEU A 403 -26.36 3.05 -8.50
CA LEU A 403 -26.30 3.68 -9.83
C LEU A 403 -25.63 5.04 -9.73
N LEU A 404 -24.63 5.25 -10.57
CA LEU A 404 -23.91 6.53 -10.69
C LEU A 404 -24.66 7.47 -11.63
N PRO A 405 -24.40 8.80 -11.57
CA PRO A 405 -24.82 9.72 -12.64
C PRO A 405 -24.33 9.22 -14.01
N GLU A 406 -25.10 9.48 -15.07
CA GLU A 406 -24.87 8.89 -16.40
C GLU A 406 -23.43 9.06 -16.91
N GLU A 407 -22.88 10.28 -16.82
CA GLU A 407 -21.50 10.56 -17.23
C GLU A 407 -20.47 9.77 -16.41
N SER A 408 -20.70 9.64 -15.10
CA SER A 408 -19.82 8.86 -14.21
C SER A 408 -19.96 7.36 -14.45
N GLN A 409 -21.18 6.89 -14.76
CA GLN A 409 -21.44 5.49 -15.09
C GLN A 409 -20.73 5.09 -16.39
N LYS A 410 -20.76 5.96 -17.40
CA LYS A 410 -20.05 5.78 -18.67
C LYS A 410 -18.53 5.82 -18.46
N ALA A 411 -18.02 6.83 -17.75
CA ALA A 411 -16.60 6.94 -17.47
C ALA A 411 -16.08 5.71 -16.70
N ALA A 412 -16.80 5.26 -15.67
CA ALA A 412 -16.45 4.05 -14.93
C ALA A 412 -16.38 2.84 -15.86
N GLY A 413 -17.39 2.61 -16.73
CA GLY A 413 -17.37 1.51 -17.71
C GLY A 413 -16.14 1.58 -18.63
N ASN A 414 -15.90 2.75 -19.24
CA ASN A 414 -14.77 2.97 -20.12
C ASN A 414 -13.43 2.70 -19.43
N SER A 415 -13.29 3.03 -18.15
CA SER A 415 -12.03 2.84 -17.42
C SER A 415 -11.62 1.38 -17.31
N TYR A 416 -12.57 0.45 -17.14
CA TYR A 416 -12.29 -0.98 -17.13
C TYR A 416 -11.88 -1.47 -18.52
N GLN A 417 -12.61 -1.06 -19.55
CA GLN A 417 -12.33 -1.45 -20.93
C GLN A 417 -10.96 -0.96 -21.39
N GLU A 418 -10.66 0.32 -21.15
CA GLU A 418 -9.38 0.94 -21.50
C GLU A 418 -8.23 0.30 -20.73
N SER A 419 -8.41 -0.02 -19.45
CA SER A 419 -7.40 -0.72 -18.65
C SER A 419 -7.08 -2.09 -19.24
N THR A 420 -8.10 -2.91 -19.54
CA THR A 420 -7.91 -4.22 -20.16
C THR A 420 -7.20 -4.09 -21.51
N ASN A 421 -7.64 -3.18 -22.38
CA ASN A 421 -7.01 -2.95 -23.67
C ASN A 421 -5.53 -2.55 -23.55
N ARG A 422 -5.20 -1.62 -22.65
CA ARG A 422 -3.81 -1.18 -22.42
C ARG A 422 -2.92 -2.28 -21.88
N ILE A 423 -3.45 -3.16 -21.02
CA ILE A 423 -2.72 -4.33 -20.51
C ILE A 423 -2.46 -5.32 -21.65
N CYS A 424 -3.46 -5.64 -22.47
CA CYS A 424 -3.29 -6.48 -23.66
C CYS A 424 -2.23 -5.92 -24.63
N GLU A 425 -2.32 -4.63 -24.97
CA GLU A 425 -1.33 -3.95 -25.80
C GLU A 425 0.07 -3.98 -25.20
N GLY A 426 0.18 -3.84 -23.88
CA GLY A 426 1.45 -3.90 -23.16
C GLY A 426 2.13 -5.26 -23.34
N LEU A 427 1.37 -6.35 -23.14
CA LEU A 427 1.87 -7.72 -23.35
C LEU A 427 2.29 -7.94 -24.81
N GLU A 428 1.47 -7.51 -25.76
CA GLU A 428 1.78 -7.65 -27.19
C GLU A 428 3.04 -6.90 -27.61
N LYS A 429 3.22 -5.66 -27.12
CA LYS A 429 4.44 -4.89 -27.38
C LYS A 429 5.67 -5.59 -26.84
N VAL A 430 5.60 -6.16 -25.64
CA VAL A 430 6.69 -6.95 -25.06
C VAL A 430 6.98 -8.17 -25.94
N LEU A 431 5.96 -8.97 -26.28
CA LEU A 431 6.14 -10.18 -27.09
C LEU A 431 6.65 -9.86 -28.51
N ALA A 432 6.16 -8.79 -29.14
CA ALA A 432 6.65 -8.34 -30.43
C ALA A 432 8.13 -7.93 -30.38
N SER A 433 8.57 -7.28 -29.30
CA SER A 433 9.98 -6.89 -29.11
C SER A 433 10.93 -8.10 -29.06
N TYR A 434 10.42 -9.26 -28.66
CA TYR A 434 11.20 -10.49 -28.57
C TYR A 434 11.56 -11.12 -29.92
N ALA A 435 10.89 -10.75 -31.02
CA ALA A 435 11.17 -11.26 -32.35
C ALA A 435 12.63 -11.03 -32.77
N SER A 436 13.18 -9.87 -32.41
CA SER A 436 14.56 -9.47 -32.71
C SER A 436 15.54 -9.74 -31.55
N SER A 437 15.08 -10.30 -30.44
CA SER A 437 15.91 -10.51 -29.25
C SER A 437 17.04 -11.52 -29.51
N LYS A 438 18.20 -11.28 -28.90
CA LYS A 438 19.31 -12.26 -28.86
C LYS A 438 19.08 -13.34 -27.80
N ASN A 439 18.15 -13.13 -26.87
CA ASN A 439 17.82 -14.09 -25.82
C ASN A 439 16.95 -15.22 -26.37
N ILE A 440 17.43 -16.45 -26.26
CA ILE A 440 16.74 -17.66 -26.75
C ILE A 440 15.38 -17.84 -26.06
N LYS A 441 15.26 -17.49 -24.77
CA LYS A 441 14.00 -17.62 -24.03
C LYS A 441 12.95 -16.65 -24.57
N GLU A 442 13.34 -15.40 -24.83
CA GLU A 442 12.46 -14.37 -25.38
C GLU A 442 11.98 -14.76 -26.78
N LYS A 443 12.88 -15.20 -27.66
CA LYS A 443 12.51 -15.73 -28.99
C LYS A 443 11.50 -16.87 -28.90
N ARG A 444 11.72 -17.81 -27.97
CA ARG A 444 10.77 -18.90 -27.72
C ARG A 444 9.40 -18.36 -27.29
N MET A 445 9.33 -17.34 -26.45
CA MET A 445 8.06 -16.72 -26.04
C MET A 445 7.34 -16.07 -27.24
N HIS A 446 8.06 -15.36 -28.10
CA HIS A 446 7.50 -14.80 -29.33
C HIS A 446 6.92 -15.88 -30.26
N ASP A 447 7.66 -16.98 -30.46
CA ASP A 447 7.18 -18.08 -31.32
C ASP A 447 5.92 -18.77 -30.76
N LEU A 448 5.84 -18.94 -29.45
CA LEU A 448 4.65 -19.48 -28.78
C LEU A 448 3.46 -18.52 -28.93
N TRP A 449 3.68 -17.22 -28.75
CA TRP A 449 2.65 -16.20 -28.96
C TRP A 449 2.11 -16.23 -30.39
N ARG A 450 3.00 -16.21 -31.40
CA ARG A 450 2.60 -16.25 -32.82
C ARG A 450 1.71 -17.44 -33.14
N ARG A 451 2.01 -18.62 -32.59
CA ARG A 451 1.18 -19.82 -32.77
C ARG A 451 -0.20 -19.67 -32.13
N ALA A 452 -0.26 -19.11 -30.91
CA ALA A 452 -1.51 -18.87 -30.21
C ALA A 452 -2.40 -17.81 -30.90
N SER A 453 -1.80 -16.85 -31.60
CA SER A 453 -2.53 -15.79 -32.32
C SER A 453 -3.13 -16.23 -33.65
N VAL A 454 -2.55 -17.21 -34.36
CA VAL A 454 -2.95 -17.60 -35.73
C VAL A 454 -4.13 -18.59 -35.76
N GLN A 455 -4.40 -19.31 -34.67
CA GLN A 455 -5.38 -20.40 -34.62
C GLN A 455 -6.86 -19.99 -34.80
N GLN A 456 -7.14 -18.74 -35.17
CA GLN A 456 -8.48 -18.21 -35.44
C GLN A 456 -8.80 -18.11 -36.95
N GLU A 457 -7.80 -18.21 -37.84
CA GLU A 457 -8.02 -18.13 -39.29
C GLU A 457 -8.51 -19.43 -39.92
N ASN A 458 -8.28 -20.60 -39.29
CA ASN A 458 -8.58 -21.91 -39.88
C ASN A 458 -9.88 -22.59 -39.36
N GLU A 459 -10.65 -21.93 -38.49
CA GLU A 459 -11.94 -22.47 -37.99
C GLU A 459 -13.16 -21.80 -38.65
N ASN A 460 -12.95 -20.82 -39.54
CA ASN A 460 -13.99 -20.14 -40.32
C ASN A 460 -13.90 -20.41 -41.85
N GLU A 461 -13.09 -21.38 -42.28
CA GLU A 461 -13.14 -22.01 -43.61
C GLU A 461 -13.72 -23.42 -43.49
#